data_AF-A0A2V0NVW2-F1
#
_entry.id   AF-A0A2V0NVW2-F1
#
_cell.length_a   1.000
_cell.length_b   1.000
_cell.length_c   1.000
_cell.angle_alpha   90.00
_cell.angle_beta   90.00
_cell.angle_gamma   90.00
#
_symmetry.space_group_name_H-M   'P 1'
#
loop_
_entity.id
_entity.type
_entity.pdbx_description
1 polymer ?
#
loop_
_entity_poly.entity_id
_entity_poly.type
_entity_poly.pdbx_seq_one_letter_code
_entity_poly.pdbx_strand_id
1 'polypeptide(L)'
;MEEAAARRERLKALKAAAQLAGDDGGGGGGGGGGGAAADGEAQQQQQEPEKPTLKFRNYVVKDTRIEHELVAPAQVPKAEEPVVAARPEDAPEEELLASVAPKKANWDIKREMQPKLDKLERRTLRAMVEIVQQEERRRLEEEGGAAD
;
A
#
# COMPACT_ATOMS: atom_id res chain seq x y z
N MET A 1 -18.01 5.79 -2.82
CA MET A 1 -17.61 6.63 -1.68
C MET A 1 -18.72 6.55 -0.66
N GLU A 2 -18.56 5.73 0.38
CA GLU A 2 -19.57 5.58 1.43
C GLU A 2 -19.75 6.96 2.11
N GLU A 3 -20.97 7.50 2.09
CA GLU A 3 -21.25 8.82 2.64
C GLU A 3 -20.82 8.86 4.12
N ALA A 4 -20.16 9.93 4.55
CA ALA A 4 -19.53 10.01 5.87
C ALA A 4 -20.51 9.74 7.04
N ALA A 5 -21.82 9.88 6.81
CA ALA A 5 -22.87 9.50 7.74
C ALA A 5 -22.97 7.97 7.97
N ALA A 6 -22.96 7.17 6.92
CA ALA A 6 -23.09 5.71 7.00
C ALA A 6 -21.93 5.06 7.78
N ARG A 7 -20.69 5.56 7.57
CA ARG A 7 -19.52 5.10 8.33
C ARG A 7 -19.63 5.41 9.83
N ARG A 8 -20.19 6.58 10.18
CA ARG A 8 -20.38 6.99 11.59
C ARG A 8 -21.41 6.10 12.28
N GLU A 9 -22.51 5.76 11.61
CA GLU A 9 -23.52 4.86 12.18
C GLU A 9 -22.98 3.45 12.40
N ARG A 10 -22.23 2.92 11.43
CA ARG A 10 -21.57 1.61 11.55
C ARG A 10 -20.60 1.54 12.72
N LEU A 11 -19.76 2.56 12.88
CA LEU A 11 -18.81 2.62 14.00
C LEU A 11 -19.53 2.75 15.35
N LYS A 12 -20.65 3.48 15.40
CA LYS A 12 -21.47 3.60 16.61
C LYS A 12 -22.10 2.26 17.00
N ALA A 13 -22.60 1.50 16.03
CA ALA A 13 -23.15 0.16 16.26
C ALA A 13 -22.10 -0.83 16.78
N LEU A 14 -20.91 -0.85 16.17
CA LEU A 14 -19.80 -1.70 16.62
C LEU A 14 -19.34 -1.35 18.04
N LYS A 15 -19.29 -0.06 18.38
CA LYS A 15 -18.93 0.39 19.72
C LYS A 15 -19.98 0.01 20.77
N ALA A 16 -21.27 0.09 20.43
CA ALA A 16 -22.35 -0.36 21.30
C ALA A 16 -22.30 -1.88 21.54
N ALA A 17 -22.03 -2.67 20.50
CA ALA A 17 -21.87 -4.12 20.62
C ALA A 17 -20.64 -4.49 21.47
N ALA A 18 -19.52 -3.80 21.30
CA ALA A 18 -18.32 -4.02 22.10
C ALA A 18 -18.50 -3.63 23.57
N GLN A 19 -19.33 -2.63 23.88
CA GLN A 19 -19.68 -2.28 25.26
C GLN A 19 -20.56 -3.33 25.92
N LEU A 20 -21.54 -3.88 25.18
CA LEU A 20 -22.35 -5.01 25.66
C LEU A 20 -21.51 -6.29 25.84
N ALA A 21 -20.51 -6.51 24.99
CA ALA A 21 -19.57 -7.62 25.12
C ALA A 21 -18.47 -7.38 26.17
N GLY A 22 -18.26 -6.12 26.57
CA GLY A 22 -17.18 -5.68 27.46
C GLY A 22 -17.54 -5.63 28.95
N ASP A 23 -18.75 -6.05 29.33
CA ASP A 23 -19.21 -6.06 30.72
C ASP A 23 -18.85 -7.36 31.48
N ASP A 24 -18.17 -8.33 30.84
CA ASP A 24 -17.70 -9.59 31.46
C ASP A 24 -16.16 -9.73 31.48
N GLY A 25 -15.43 -8.61 31.63
CA GLY A 25 -13.97 -8.64 31.45
C GLY A 25 -13.19 -7.58 32.21
N GLY A 26 -13.61 -7.28 33.44
CA GLY A 26 -12.85 -6.44 34.36
C GLY A 26 -11.61 -7.15 34.91
N GLY A 27 -10.45 -6.80 34.37
CA GLY A 27 -9.13 -6.67 35.00
C GLY A 27 -8.65 -7.68 36.07
N GLY A 28 -7.47 -8.26 35.85
CA GLY A 28 -6.67 -8.82 36.94
C GLY A 28 -5.49 -9.65 36.47
N GLY A 29 -4.29 -9.09 36.59
CA GLY A 29 -3.05 -9.86 36.42
C GLY A 29 -2.73 -10.75 37.61
N GLY A 30 -1.89 -11.76 37.38
CA GLY A 30 -1.09 -12.43 38.41
C GLY A 30 -1.34 -13.92 38.61
N GLY A 31 -0.24 -14.67 38.70
CA GLY A 31 -0.15 -15.86 39.57
C GLY A 31 -0.19 -17.21 38.88
N GLY A 32 0.97 -17.89 38.82
CA GLY A 32 1.05 -19.32 38.52
C GLY A 32 0.75 -20.23 39.71
N GLY A 33 0.99 -21.53 39.49
CA GLY A 33 0.79 -22.62 40.44
C GLY A 33 -0.55 -23.29 40.18
N GLY A 34 -0.66 -24.60 39.94
CA GLY A 34 0.01 -25.70 40.61
C GLY A 34 -1.11 -26.66 41.00
N GLY A 35 -0.97 -27.94 40.64
CA GLY A 35 -2.09 -28.87 40.54
C GLY A 35 -2.84 -29.16 41.85
N ALA A 36 -4.07 -29.65 41.68
CA ALA A 36 -4.78 -30.40 42.69
C ALA A 36 -5.62 -31.47 41.98
N ALA A 37 -5.24 -32.72 42.20
CA ALA A 37 -5.98 -33.90 41.81
C ALA A 37 -7.35 -33.93 42.49
N ALA A 38 -8.37 -34.34 41.75
CA ALA A 38 -9.64 -34.75 42.30
C ALA A 38 -10.08 -36.01 41.54
N ASP A 39 -9.95 -37.13 42.26
CA ASP A 39 -10.38 -38.46 41.87
C ASP A 39 -11.89 -38.47 41.57
N GLY A 40 -12.23 -38.93 40.36
CA GLY A 40 -13.59 -39.18 39.91
C GLY A 40 -13.61 -40.53 39.21
N GLU A 41 -13.86 -41.56 40.00
CA GLU A 41 -13.96 -42.94 39.56
C GLU A 41 -15.14 -43.10 38.59
N ALA A 42 -14.84 -43.33 37.30
CA ALA A 42 -15.83 -43.67 36.29
C ALA A 42 -15.51 -45.03 35.65
N GLN A 43 -16.38 -45.97 35.97
CA GLN A 43 -16.61 -47.31 35.41
C GLN A 43 -15.95 -47.65 34.07
N GLN A 44 -15.17 -48.73 34.10
CA GLN A 44 -14.64 -49.45 32.96
C GLN A 44 -15.76 -49.94 32.03
N GLN A 45 -15.83 -49.32 30.84
CA GLN A 45 -16.30 -49.97 29.63
C GLN A 45 -15.08 -50.12 28.74
N GLN A 46 -14.68 -51.38 28.47
CA GLN A 46 -13.59 -51.70 27.57
C GLN A 46 -14.02 -51.32 26.14
N GLN A 47 -13.68 -50.10 25.73
CA GLN A 47 -13.47 -49.77 24.32
C GLN A 47 -11.95 -49.79 24.12
N GLU A 48 -11.48 -50.66 23.22
CA GLU A 48 -10.11 -50.56 22.71
C GLU A 48 -9.90 -49.10 22.29
N PRO A 49 -8.82 -48.42 22.72
CA PRO A 49 -8.55 -47.07 22.26
C PRO A 49 -8.34 -47.16 20.75
N GLU A 50 -9.26 -46.60 19.97
CA GLU A 50 -9.06 -46.40 18.53
C GLU A 50 -7.68 -45.75 18.37
N LYS A 51 -6.77 -46.47 17.71
CA LYS A 51 -5.40 -45.98 17.52
C LYS A 51 -5.49 -44.66 16.75
N PRO A 52 -4.88 -43.57 17.22
CA PRO A 52 -4.99 -42.29 16.52
C PRO A 52 -4.27 -42.36 15.17
N THR A 53 -5.04 -42.31 14.08
CA THR A 53 -4.51 -42.31 12.70
C THR A 53 -3.83 -40.98 12.37
N LEU A 54 -2.63 -41.04 11.80
CA LEU A 54 -1.87 -39.83 11.43
C LEU A 54 -2.42 -39.20 10.15
N LYS A 55 -2.68 -37.89 10.19
CA LYS A 55 -3.20 -37.11 9.05
C LYS A 55 -2.12 -36.23 8.46
N PHE A 56 -1.75 -36.45 7.21
CA PHE A 56 -0.73 -35.66 6.51
C PHE A 56 -1.39 -34.78 5.45
N ARG A 57 -0.99 -33.50 5.35
CA ARG A 57 -1.50 -32.55 4.34
C ARG A 57 -0.52 -32.33 3.18
N ASN A 58 0.78 -32.34 3.45
CA ASN A 58 1.84 -31.98 2.49
C ASN A 58 2.94 -33.07 2.36
N TYR A 59 2.67 -34.29 2.82
CA TYR A 59 3.62 -35.40 2.73
C TYR A 59 2.93 -36.68 2.31
N VAL A 60 3.63 -37.47 1.50
CA VAL A 60 3.23 -38.83 1.10
C VAL A 60 4.08 -39.81 1.89
N VAL A 61 3.44 -40.58 2.77
CA VAL A 61 4.12 -41.61 3.55
C VAL A 61 4.35 -42.81 2.64
N LYS A 62 5.63 -43.17 2.42
CA LYS A 62 6.03 -44.28 1.54
C LYS A 62 6.06 -45.64 2.27
N ASP A 63 6.00 -45.62 3.60
CA ASP A 63 6.11 -46.81 4.43
C ASP A 63 4.72 -47.42 4.69
N THR A 64 4.61 -48.75 4.58
CA THR A 64 3.35 -49.50 4.67
C THR A 64 2.95 -49.83 6.10
N ARG A 65 3.82 -49.59 7.08
CA ARG A 65 3.57 -49.85 8.51
C ARG A 65 2.81 -48.72 9.22
N ILE A 66 2.64 -47.59 8.55
CA ILE A 66 2.04 -46.38 9.12
C ILE A 66 0.65 -46.21 8.50
N GLU A 67 -0.39 -46.44 9.31
CA GLU A 67 -1.76 -46.11 8.94
C GLU A 67 -1.92 -44.58 8.89
N HIS A 68 -2.21 -44.05 7.71
CA HIS A 68 -2.28 -42.62 7.49
C HIS A 68 -3.39 -42.23 6.53
N GLU A 69 -3.93 -41.02 6.72
CA GLU A 69 -4.96 -40.42 5.87
C GLU A 69 -4.40 -39.14 5.23
N LEU A 70 -4.48 -39.02 3.91
CA LEU A 70 -4.08 -37.82 3.18
C LEU A 70 -5.22 -36.81 3.20
N VAL A 71 -4.99 -35.67 3.83
CA VAL A 71 -5.98 -34.61 3.93
C VAL A 71 -5.83 -33.65 2.75
N ALA A 72 -6.93 -33.40 2.04
CA ALA A 72 -6.96 -32.51 0.90
C ALA A 72 -6.47 -31.08 1.26
N PRO A 73 -5.70 -30.43 0.37
CA PRO A 73 -5.28 -29.05 0.58
C PRO A 73 -6.51 -28.14 0.70
N ALA A 74 -6.40 -27.10 1.53
CA ALA A 74 -7.48 -26.13 1.67
C ALA A 74 -7.69 -25.44 0.33
N GLN A 75 -8.88 -25.59 -0.26
CA GLN A 75 -9.25 -24.86 -1.45
C GLN A 75 -9.49 -23.41 -1.05
N VAL A 76 -8.63 -22.51 -1.54
CA VAL A 76 -8.88 -21.08 -1.41
C VAL A 76 -10.23 -20.78 -2.08
N PRO A 77 -11.11 -19.98 -1.46
CA PRO A 77 -12.32 -19.52 -2.12
C PRO A 77 -11.89 -18.80 -3.40
N LYS A 78 -12.51 -19.15 -4.53
CA LYS A 78 -12.26 -18.46 -5.80
C LYS A 78 -12.61 -17.00 -5.58
N ALA A 79 -11.59 -16.14 -5.54
CA ALA A 79 -11.79 -14.71 -5.49
C ALA A 79 -12.59 -14.34 -6.75
N GLU A 80 -13.83 -13.93 -6.57
CA GLU A 80 -14.58 -13.26 -7.62
C GLU A 80 -13.81 -11.97 -7.90
N GLU A 81 -13.23 -11.89 -9.09
CA GLU A 81 -12.60 -10.65 -9.54
C GLU A 81 -13.68 -9.56 -9.48
N PRO A 82 -13.42 -8.44 -8.78
CA PRO A 82 -14.39 -7.36 -8.74
C PRO A 82 -14.63 -6.91 -10.18
N VAL A 83 -15.86 -7.06 -10.67
CA VAL A 83 -16.26 -6.53 -11.98
C VAL A 83 -16.11 -5.02 -11.90
N VAL A 84 -14.98 -4.52 -12.40
CA VAL A 84 -14.68 -3.10 -12.51
C VAL A 84 -15.59 -2.54 -13.60
N ALA A 85 -16.75 -2.00 -13.20
CA ALA A 85 -17.75 -1.43 -14.11
C ALA A 85 -17.30 -0.15 -14.85
N ALA A 86 -16.05 0.28 -14.67
CA ALA A 86 -15.46 1.38 -15.42
C ALA A 86 -13.96 1.15 -15.53
N ARG A 87 -13.55 0.56 -16.67
CA ARG A 87 -12.15 0.51 -17.08
C ARG A 87 -11.75 1.95 -17.41
N PRO A 88 -10.81 2.59 -16.68
CA PRO A 88 -10.26 3.87 -17.10
C PRO A 88 -9.26 3.62 -18.23
N GLU A 89 -9.73 3.15 -19.39
CA GLU A 89 -8.92 2.90 -20.59
C GLU A 89 -8.40 4.18 -21.24
N ASP A 90 -8.94 5.33 -20.86
CA ASP A 90 -8.66 6.60 -21.53
C ASP A 90 -7.67 7.49 -20.77
N ALA A 91 -7.03 6.98 -19.71
CA ALA A 91 -5.85 7.64 -19.15
C ALA A 91 -4.62 7.16 -19.92
N PRO A 92 -3.80 8.06 -20.51
CA PRO A 92 -2.63 7.64 -21.27
C PRO A 92 -1.72 6.78 -20.38
N GLU A 93 -1.58 5.50 -20.71
CA GLU A 93 -0.75 4.53 -19.99
C GLU A 93 0.71 5.00 -19.83
N GLU A 94 1.14 5.92 -20.70
CA GLU A 94 2.42 6.60 -20.66
C GLU A 94 2.66 7.41 -19.37
N GLU A 95 1.63 8.00 -18.76
CA GLU A 95 1.78 8.75 -17.50
C GLU A 95 1.92 7.84 -16.28
N LEU A 96 1.28 6.67 -16.30
CA LEU A 96 1.35 5.69 -15.22
C LEU A 96 2.69 4.93 -15.24
N LEU A 97 3.14 4.48 -16.42
CA LEU A 97 4.42 3.79 -16.58
C LEU A 97 5.63 4.71 -16.35
N ALA A 98 5.51 6.00 -16.66
CA ALA A 98 6.55 7.00 -16.39
C ALA A 98 6.76 7.28 -14.89
N SER A 99 5.76 6.98 -14.04
CA SER A 99 5.89 7.11 -12.58
C SER A 99 6.46 5.85 -11.89
N VAL A 100 6.36 4.68 -12.54
CA VAL A 100 6.76 3.37 -12.01
C VAL A 100 8.22 3.04 -12.32
N ALA A 101 8.81 3.64 -13.35
CA ALA A 101 10.21 3.43 -13.70
C ALA A 101 11.18 4.22 -12.77
N PRO A 102 12.35 3.65 -12.43
CA PRO A 102 13.43 4.40 -11.80
C PRO A 102 13.80 5.60 -12.68
N LYS A 103 13.64 6.82 -12.15
CA LYS A 103 14.01 8.04 -12.87
C LYS A 103 15.50 8.00 -13.24
N LYS A 104 15.85 8.63 -14.37
CA LYS A 104 17.25 8.75 -14.80
C LYS A 104 18.07 9.43 -13.70
N ALA A 105 19.28 8.94 -13.39
CA ALA A 105 20.11 9.45 -12.29
C ALA A 105 20.30 10.99 -12.30
N ASN A 106 20.32 11.61 -13.49
CA ASN A 106 20.50 13.05 -13.65
C ASN A 106 19.18 13.85 -13.68
N TRP A 107 18.04 13.21 -13.41
CA TRP A 107 16.72 13.85 -13.41
C TRP A 107 16.66 15.00 -12.41
N ASP A 108 17.23 14.79 -11.22
CA ASP A 108 17.22 15.80 -10.18
C ASP A 108 18.08 17.01 -10.55
N ILE A 109 19.26 16.76 -11.12
CA ILE A 109 20.14 17.81 -11.62
C ILE A 109 19.42 18.68 -12.66
N LYS A 110 18.72 18.06 -13.62
CA LYS A 110 17.94 18.81 -14.61
C LYS A 110 16.87 19.66 -13.94
N ARG A 111 16.11 19.07 -13.02
CA ARG A 111 15.04 19.76 -12.29
C ARG A 111 15.56 20.95 -11.48
N GLU A 112 16.69 20.80 -10.80
CA GLU A 112 17.29 21.85 -9.96
C GLU A 112 18.03 22.92 -10.77
N MET A 113 18.61 22.57 -11.91
CA MET A 113 19.32 23.51 -12.79
C MET A 113 18.37 24.30 -13.68
N GLN A 114 17.25 23.72 -14.11
CA GLN A 114 16.30 24.37 -15.03
C GLN A 114 15.86 25.77 -14.56
N PRO A 115 15.36 26.00 -13.33
CA PRO A 115 14.94 27.35 -12.92
C PRO A 115 16.10 28.36 -12.84
N LYS A 116 17.33 27.89 -12.64
CA LYS A 116 18.53 28.75 -12.64
C LYS A 116 18.89 29.16 -14.06
N LEU A 117 18.85 28.22 -15.01
CA LEU A 117 19.05 28.48 -16.43
C LEU A 117 17.96 29.40 -16.97
N ASP A 118 16.69 29.12 -16.71
CA ASP A 118 15.57 29.96 -17.14
C ASP A 118 15.72 31.40 -16.63
N LYS A 119 16.17 31.58 -15.38
CA LYS A 119 16.43 32.92 -14.80
C LYS A 119 17.59 33.63 -15.49
N LEU A 120 18.64 32.88 -15.84
CA LEU A 120 19.80 33.43 -16.54
C LEU A 120 19.43 33.79 -17.98
N GLU A 121 18.76 32.90 -18.70
CA GLU A 121 18.25 33.12 -20.07
C GLU A 121 17.35 34.36 -20.14
N ARG A 122 16.41 34.53 -19.20
CA ARG A 122 15.58 35.74 -19.11
C ARG A 122 16.40 37.02 -18.95
N ARG A 123 17.51 36.98 -18.20
CA ARG A 123 18.39 38.14 -18.02
C ARG A 123 19.24 38.39 -19.26
N THR A 124 19.77 37.33 -19.88
CA THR A 124 20.55 37.42 -21.12
C THR A 124 19.70 37.99 -22.25
N LEU A 125 18.46 37.54 -22.41
CA LEU A 125 17.54 38.07 -23.42
C LEU A 125 17.23 39.55 -23.17
N ARG A 126 17.02 39.97 -21.91
CA ARG A 126 16.83 41.39 -21.57
C ARG A 126 18.07 42.22 -21.90
N ALA A 127 19.25 41.77 -21.47
CA ALA A 127 20.50 42.46 -21.76
C ALA A 127 20.77 42.56 -23.28
N MET A 128 20.46 41.50 -24.03
CA MET A 128 20.58 41.51 -25.49
C MET A 128 19.65 42.56 -26.13
N VAL A 129 18.39 42.63 -25.68
CA VAL A 129 17.44 43.65 -26.13
C VAL A 129 17.91 45.05 -25.77
N GLU A 130 18.44 45.26 -24.56
CA GLU A 130 18.99 46.55 -24.11
C GLU A 130 20.17 46.99 -24.98
N ILE A 131 21.12 46.09 -25.28
CA ILE A 131 22.26 46.37 -26.15
C ILE A 131 21.77 46.78 -27.55
N VAL A 132 20.85 46.01 -28.15
CA VAL A 132 20.29 46.35 -29.47
C VAL A 132 19.62 47.72 -29.45
N GLN A 133 18.84 48.03 -28.41
CA GLN A 133 18.22 49.35 -28.29
C GLN A 133 19.22 50.49 -28.11
N GLN A 134 20.33 50.27 -27.41
CA GLN A 134 21.38 51.29 -27.25
C GLN A 134 22.11 51.53 -28.57
N GLU A 135 22.48 50.48 -29.29
CA GLU A 135 23.14 50.58 -30.59
C GLU A 135 22.24 51.29 -31.62
N GLU A 136 20.95 50.96 -31.67
CA GLU A 136 20.00 51.65 -32.55
C GLU A 136 19.84 53.13 -32.20
N ARG A 137 19.75 53.49 -30.91
CA ARG A 137 19.70 54.91 -30.47
C ARG A 137 20.95 55.67 -30.87
N ARG A 138 22.13 55.09 -30.63
CA ARG A 138 23.42 55.67 -30.98
C ARG A 138 23.52 55.89 -32.50
N ARG A 139 23.09 54.91 -33.30
CA ARG A 139 23.06 55.02 -34.76
C ARG A 139 22.14 56.16 -35.23
N LEU A 140 20.96 56.32 -34.62
CA LEU A 140 20.05 57.42 -34.92
C LEU A 140 20.61 58.79 -34.51
N GLU A 141 21.34 58.88 -33.40
CA GLU A 141 22.02 60.11 -32.97
C GLU A 141 23.17 60.50 -33.90
N GLU A 142 23.96 59.53 -34.36
CA GLU A 142 25.03 59.74 -35.34
C GLU A 142 24.46 60.16 -36.71
N GLU A 143 23.36 59.56 -37.16
CA GLU A 143 22.67 59.94 -38.41
C GLU A 143 21.95 61.29 -38.29
N GLY A 144 21.37 61.62 -37.12
CA GLY A 144 20.68 62.88 -36.86
C GLY A 144 21.63 64.07 -36.64
N GLY A 145 22.80 63.84 -36.03
CA GLY A 145 23.84 64.86 -35.83
C GLY A 145 24.68 65.15 -37.07
N ALA A 146 24.60 64.32 -38.11
CA ALA A 146 25.26 64.54 -39.40
C ALA A 146 24.42 65.39 -40.38
N ALA A 147 23.17 65.71 -40.03
CA ALA A 147 22.21 66.39 -40.89
C ALA A 147 21.94 67.87 -40.54
N ASP A 148 22.69 68.46 -39.59
CA ASP A 148 22.62 69.88 -39.17
C ASP A 148 23.92 70.64 -39.51
#